data_AF-A0A1I3ZEC9-F1
#
_entry.id   AF-A0A1I3ZEC9-F1
#
_cell.length_a   1.000
_cell.length_b   1.000
_cell.length_c   1.000
_cell.angle_alpha   90.00
_cell.angle_beta   90.00
_cell.angle_gamma   90.00
#
_symmetry.space_group_name_H-M   'P 1'
#
loop_
_entity.id
_entity.type
_entity.pdbx_description
1 polymer ?
#
loop_
_entity_poly.entity_id
_entity_poly.type
_entity_poly.pdbx_seq_one_letter_code
_entity_poly.pdbx_strand_id
1 'polypeptide(L)'
;MKMTYKQARYAARMTKKQVAEYLELSSRTVARYERTNCAPKVIIECLLLLAGKMPRIGRRHCFEDWSFGNGYLWSPSGEKFTSGEILALHINQQLVDELYRENLLLRKQLKRCHKKRSG
;
A
#
# COMPACT_ATOMS: atom_id res chain seq x y z
N MET A 1 -8.04 10.01 15.14
CA MET A 1 -9.53 10.02 15.25
C MET A 1 -10.04 8.60 15.02
N LYS A 2 -10.91 8.05 15.88
CA LYS A 2 -11.45 6.69 15.71
C LYS A 2 -12.54 6.72 14.64
N MET A 3 -12.34 6.02 13.52
CA MET A 3 -13.32 5.95 12.43
C MET A 3 -14.59 5.23 12.91
N THR A 4 -15.76 5.79 12.63
CA THR A 4 -17.05 5.17 12.98
C THR A 4 -17.57 4.24 11.88
N TYR A 5 -18.53 3.39 12.22
CA TYR A 5 -19.11 2.46 11.25
C TYR A 5 -19.76 3.18 10.05
N LYS A 6 -20.55 4.23 10.30
CA LYS A 6 -21.19 5.01 9.22
C LYS A 6 -20.15 5.65 8.31
N GLN A 7 -19.11 6.26 8.87
CA GLN A 7 -18.03 6.87 8.08
C GLN A 7 -17.34 5.86 7.18
N ALA A 8 -17.00 4.68 7.71
CA ALA A 8 -16.37 3.62 6.93
C ALA A 8 -17.29 3.08 5.83
N ARG A 9 -18.58 2.86 6.14
CA ARG A 9 -19.58 2.41 5.16
C ARG A 9 -19.79 3.41 4.03
N TYR A 10 -19.87 4.71 4.36
CA TYR A 10 -20.00 5.77 3.36
C TYR A 10 -18.74 5.90 2.49
N ALA A 11 -17.55 5.77 3.08
CA ALA A 11 -16.31 5.75 2.33
C ALA A 11 -16.27 4.58 1.33
N ALA A 12 -16.76 3.41 1.75
CA ALA A 12 -16.87 2.22 0.90
C ALA A 12 -17.97 2.35 -0.18
N ARG A 13 -18.82 3.38 -0.12
CA ARG A 13 -19.98 3.58 -1.00
C ARG A 13 -20.95 2.39 -1.03
N MET A 14 -21.08 1.70 0.11
CA MET A 14 -21.94 0.52 0.22
C MET A 14 -23.27 0.83 0.93
N THR A 15 -24.34 0.24 0.42
CA THR A 15 -25.62 0.16 1.12
C THR A 15 -25.56 -0.86 2.27
N LYS A 16 -26.48 -0.76 3.24
CA LYS A 16 -26.60 -1.74 4.34
C LYS A 16 -26.76 -3.17 3.82
N LYS A 17 -27.52 -3.35 2.74
CA LYS A 17 -27.76 -4.66 2.11
C LYS A 17 -26.46 -5.23 1.53
N GLN A 18 -25.72 -4.42 0.77
CA GLN A 18 -24.43 -4.83 0.22
C GLN A 18 -23.40 -5.16 1.31
N VAL A 19 -23.37 -4.42 2.42
CA VAL A 19 -22.47 -4.74 3.55
C VAL A 19 -22.85 -6.09 4.17
N ALA A 20 -24.15 -6.38 4.33
CA ALA A 20 -24.62 -7.66 4.84
C ALA A 20 -24.22 -8.83 3.93
N GLU A 21 -24.42 -8.68 2.62
CA GLU A 21 -24.09 -9.69 1.62
C GLU A 21 -22.58 -9.92 1.51
N TYR A 22 -21.80 -8.85 1.38
CA TYR A 22 -20.35 -8.96 1.12
C TYR A 22 -19.55 -9.45 2.34
N LEU A 23 -19.94 -9.03 3.55
CA LEU A 23 -19.26 -9.44 4.78
C LEU A 23 -19.92 -10.66 5.45
N GLU A 24 -20.90 -11.28 4.79
CA GLU A 24 -21.66 -12.43 5.29
C GLU A 24 -22.26 -12.19 6.69
N LEU A 25 -22.77 -10.98 6.91
CA LEU A 25 -23.37 -10.56 8.17
C LEU A 25 -24.88 -10.62 8.10
N SER A 26 -25.53 -10.98 9.20
CA SER A 26 -26.99 -10.91 9.29
C SER A 26 -27.47 -9.46 9.21
N SER A 27 -28.61 -9.22 8.54
CA SER A 27 -29.22 -7.88 8.43
C SER A 27 -29.46 -7.22 9.79
N ARG A 28 -29.75 -8.02 10.83
CA ARG A 28 -29.89 -7.55 12.22
C ARG A 28 -28.58 -6.99 12.77
N THR A 29 -27.45 -7.65 12.49
CA THR A 29 -26.13 -7.21 12.90
C THR A 29 -25.77 -5.88 12.24
N VAL A 30 -25.98 -5.77 10.92
CA VAL A 30 -25.75 -4.53 10.18
C VAL A 30 -26.64 -3.39 10.69
N ALA A 31 -27.92 -3.67 10.96
CA ALA A 31 -28.83 -2.69 11.53
C ALA A 31 -28.38 -2.22 12.93
N ARG A 32 -27.87 -3.14 13.76
CA ARG A 32 -27.28 -2.80 15.06
C ARG A 32 -26.07 -1.88 14.90
N TYR A 33 -25.17 -2.16 13.96
CA TYR A 33 -24.01 -1.30 13.70
C TYR A 33 -24.41 0.08 13.19
N GLU A 34 -25.41 0.17 12.32
CA GLU A 34 -25.93 1.45 11.83
C GLU A 34 -26.54 2.27 12.97
N ARG A 35 -27.33 1.64 13.85
CA ARG A 35 -27.98 2.31 14.97
C ARG A 35 -26.99 2.80 16.02
N THR A 36 -26.04 1.96 16.39
CA THR A 36 -25.03 2.26 17.43
C THR A 36 -23.85 3.07 16.90
N ASN A 37 -23.74 3.21 15.58
CA ASN A 37 -22.59 3.78 14.88
C ASN A 37 -21.23 3.12 15.23
N CYS A 38 -21.28 1.89 15.76
CA CYS A 38 -20.14 1.16 16.26
C CYS A 38 -20.14 -0.24 15.63
N ALA A 39 -18.97 -0.71 15.24
CA ALA A 39 -18.74 -2.07 14.76
C ALA A 39 -17.38 -2.56 15.28
N PRO A 40 -17.15 -3.89 15.30
CA PRO A 40 -15.82 -4.43 15.57
C PRO A 40 -14.77 -3.80 14.65
N LYS A 41 -13.55 -3.63 15.17
CA LYS A 41 -12.44 -2.99 14.44
C LYS A 41 -12.22 -3.62 13.05
N VAL A 42 -12.25 -4.95 12.98
CA VAL A 42 -12.09 -5.69 11.72
C VAL A 42 -13.13 -5.29 10.66
N ILE A 43 -14.39 -5.08 11.04
CA ILE A 43 -15.45 -4.67 10.11
C ILE A 43 -15.17 -3.27 9.56
N ILE A 44 -14.71 -2.36 10.42
CA ILE A 44 -14.33 -1.00 10.01
C ILE A 44 -13.14 -1.05 9.06
N GLU A 45 -12.12 -1.86 9.35
CA GLU A 45 -10.94 -2.01 8.49
C GLU A 45 -11.27 -2.66 7.13
N CYS A 46 -12.14 -3.66 7.09
CA CYS A 46 -12.64 -4.24 5.84
C CYS A 46 -13.37 -3.20 4.98
N LEU A 47 -14.24 -2.39 5.58
CA LEU A 47 -14.93 -1.32 4.84
C LEU A 47 -13.95 -0.26 4.33
N LEU A 48 -12.92 0.07 5.10
CA LEU A 48 -11.87 0.99 4.66
C LEU A 48 -11.05 0.41 3.50
N LEU A 49 -10.72 -0.88 3.53
CA LEU A 49 -10.07 -1.57 2.42
C LEU A 49 -10.89 -1.46 1.13
N LEU A 50 -12.21 -1.70 1.22
CA LEU A 50 -13.13 -1.56 0.08
C LEU A 50 -13.24 -0.11 -0.41
N ALA A 51 -13.09 0.85 0.49
CA ALA A 51 -12.99 2.28 0.14
C ALA A 51 -11.63 2.65 -0.48
N GLY A 52 -10.75 1.68 -0.70
CA GLY A 52 -9.41 1.92 -1.21
C GLY A 52 -8.41 2.40 -0.15
N LYS A 53 -8.79 2.49 1.12
CA LYS A 53 -7.90 2.95 2.20
C LYS A 53 -7.11 1.78 2.77
N MET A 54 -5.80 1.95 2.90
CA MET A 54 -4.95 0.91 3.47
C MET A 54 -5.03 0.89 5.01
N PRO A 55 -5.30 -0.27 5.63
CA PRO A 55 -5.31 -0.43 7.08
C PRO A 55 -3.89 -0.43 7.66
N ARG A 56 -3.79 -0.08 8.95
CA ARG A 56 -2.53 -0.10 9.70
C ARG A 56 -2.22 -1.52 10.18
N ILE A 57 -1.82 -2.39 9.26
CA ILE A 57 -1.47 -3.79 9.54
C ILE A 57 0.03 -3.88 9.85
N GLY A 58 0.40 -3.68 11.12
CA GLY A 58 1.76 -3.91 11.62
C GLY A 58 2.73 -2.73 11.52
N ARG A 59 3.95 -2.92 12.08
CA ARG A 59 4.99 -1.87 12.20
C ARG A 59 6.04 -1.88 11.07
N ARG A 60 6.11 -2.95 10.26
CA ARG A 60 7.09 -3.10 9.16
C ARG A 60 6.36 -3.03 7.83
N HIS A 61 6.90 -2.26 6.88
CA HIS A 61 6.36 -2.07 5.52
C HIS A 61 4.91 -1.59 5.52
N CYS A 62 4.65 -0.46 6.18
CA CYS A 62 3.31 0.08 6.29
C CYS A 62 2.93 0.90 5.06
N PHE A 63 1.80 0.57 4.45
CA PHE A 63 1.14 1.40 3.43
C PHE A 63 0.25 2.46 4.09
N GLU A 64 0.67 3.04 5.21
CA GLU A 64 -0.10 4.10 5.86
C GLU A 64 -0.30 5.28 4.91
N ASP A 65 -1.53 5.77 4.83
CA ASP A 65 -1.96 6.88 3.98
C ASP A 65 -1.87 6.62 2.46
N TRP A 66 -1.47 5.42 2.05
CA TRP A 66 -1.65 4.97 0.67
C TRP A 66 -3.11 4.64 0.41
N SER A 67 -3.51 4.79 -0.85
CA SER A 67 -4.85 4.41 -1.28
C SER A 67 -4.89 3.74 -2.65
N PHE A 68 -5.78 2.77 -2.82
CA PHE A 68 -6.08 2.17 -4.11
C PHE A 68 -7.36 2.78 -4.68
N GLY A 69 -7.34 3.22 -5.93
CA GLY A 69 -8.50 3.81 -6.56
C GLY A 69 -8.34 3.91 -8.07
N ASN A 70 -9.43 3.62 -8.80
CA ASN A 70 -9.50 3.68 -10.26
C ASN A 70 -8.41 2.84 -10.98
N GLY A 71 -7.99 1.72 -10.37
CA GLY A 71 -6.93 0.85 -10.91
C GLY A 71 -5.50 1.34 -10.63
N TYR A 72 -5.34 2.41 -9.84
CA TYR A 72 -4.04 2.95 -9.45
C TYR A 72 -3.80 2.78 -7.94
N LEU A 73 -2.54 2.66 -7.57
CA LEU A 73 -2.05 2.85 -6.22
C LEU A 73 -1.58 4.32 -6.08
N TRP A 74 -2.05 5.01 -5.06
CA TRP A 74 -1.74 6.41 -4.78
C TRP A 74 -0.87 6.53 -3.54
N SER A 75 0.23 7.27 -3.65
CA SER A 75 1.08 7.62 -2.52
C SER A 75 0.47 8.73 -1.67
N PRO A 76 0.93 8.90 -0.42
CA PRO A 76 0.53 10.04 0.42
C PRO A 76 0.87 11.41 -0.18
N SER A 77 1.89 11.48 -1.05
CA SER A 77 2.29 12.67 -1.82
C SER A 77 1.37 12.97 -3.01
N GLY A 78 0.43 12.07 -3.34
CA GLY A 78 -0.51 12.24 -4.45
C GLY A 78 -0.02 11.71 -5.79
N GLU A 79 1.11 10.99 -5.82
CA GLU A 79 1.59 10.32 -7.02
C GLU A 79 0.78 9.04 -7.24
N LYS A 80 0.55 8.68 -8.50
CA LYS A 80 -0.18 7.46 -8.87
C LYS A 80 0.76 6.47 -9.55
N PHE A 81 0.53 5.19 -9.27
CA PHE A 81 1.31 4.09 -9.79
C PHE A 81 0.38 3.01 -10.33
N THR A 82 0.68 2.54 -11.52
CA THR A 82 0.17 1.31 -12.11
C THR A 82 1.05 0.14 -11.68
N SER A 83 0.54 -1.09 -11.84
CA SER A 83 1.33 -2.30 -11.60
C SER A 83 2.59 -2.38 -12.48
N GLY A 84 2.48 -1.93 -13.74
CA GLY A 84 3.60 -1.87 -14.67
C GLY A 84 4.70 -0.90 -14.23
N GLU A 85 4.32 0.28 -13.74
CA GLU A 85 5.28 1.27 -13.21
C GLU A 85 6.00 0.75 -11.97
N ILE A 86 5.28 0.11 -11.04
CA ILE A 86 5.89 -0.50 -9.86
C ILE A 86 6.91 -1.58 -10.25
N LEU A 87 6.57 -2.43 -11.21
CA LEU A 87 7.47 -3.47 -11.71
C LEU A 87 8.70 -2.86 -12.40
N ALA A 88 8.49 -1.84 -13.24
CA ALA A 88 9.59 -1.14 -13.90
C ALA A 88 10.54 -0.48 -12.90
N LEU A 89 10.01 0.15 -11.84
CA LEU A 89 10.82 0.72 -10.75
C LEU A 89 11.65 -0.35 -10.04
N HIS A 90 11.06 -1.53 -9.79
CA HIS A 90 11.77 -2.64 -9.18
C HIS A 90 12.94 -3.14 -10.05
N ILE A 91 12.70 -3.32 -11.35
CA ILE A 91 13.74 -3.75 -12.31
C ILE A 91 14.84 -2.68 -12.43
N ASN A 92 14.47 -1.41 -12.53
CA ASN A 92 15.41 -0.30 -12.59
C ASN A 92 16.30 -0.25 -11.34
N GLN A 93 15.73 -0.50 -10.15
CA GLN A 93 16.49 -0.54 -8.92
C GLN A 93 17.53 -1.67 -8.92
N GLN A 94 17.15 -2.87 -9.39
CA GLN A 94 18.09 -3.99 -9.55
C GLN A 94 19.24 -3.64 -10.51
N LEU A 95 18.91 -3.02 -11.66
CA LEU A 95 19.92 -2.62 -12.64
C LEU A 95 20.89 -1.57 -12.08
N VAL A 96 20.39 -0.58 -11.35
CA VAL A 96 21.21 0.44 -10.70
C VAL A 96 22.18 -0.20 -9.69
N ASP A 97 21.70 -1.16 -8.90
CA ASP A 97 22.53 -1.87 -7.93
C ASP A 97 23.64 -2.70 -8.61
N GLU A 98 23.33 -3.36 -9.72
CA GLU A 98 24.30 -4.10 -10.53
C GLU A 98 25.37 -3.18 -11.13
N LEU A 99 24.94 -2.11 -11.82
CA LEU A 99 25.84 -1.12 -12.40
C LEU A 99 26.73 -0.46 -11.33
N TYR A 100 26.20 -0.24 -10.13
CA TYR A 100 26.97 0.30 -9.02
C TYR A 100 28.08 -0.66 -8.58
N ARG A 101 27.78 -1.97 -8.47
CA ARG A 101 28.77 -3.00 -8.12
C ARG A 101 29.86 -3.12 -9.19
N GLU A 102 29.49 -3.14 -10.46
CA GLU A 102 30.46 -3.21 -11.56
C GLU A 102 31.39 -1.99 -11.58
N ASN A 103 30.83 -0.78 -11.44
CA ASN A 103 31.61 0.45 -11.35
C ASN A 103 32.61 0.42 -10.19
N LEU A 104 32.21 -0.12 -9.04
CA LEU A 104 33.09 -0.27 -7.88
C LEU A 104 34.28 -1.20 -8.20
N LEU A 105 34.03 -2.32 -8.90
CA LEU A 105 35.06 -3.27 -9.30
C LEU A 105 36.03 -2.66 -10.33
N LEU A 106 35.50 -1.99 -11.35
CA LEU A 106 36.30 -1.30 -12.37
C LEU A 106 37.20 -0.23 -11.75
N ARG A 107 36.66 0.58 -10.83
CA ARG A 107 37.46 1.58 -10.09
C ARG A 107 38.59 0.93 -9.28
N LYS A 108 38.35 -0.23 -8.66
CA LYS A 108 39.39 -0.99 -7.94
C LYS A 108 40.47 -1.51 -8.90
N GLN A 109 40.08 -2.02 -10.07
CA GLN A 109 41.02 -2.48 -11.09
C GLN A 109 41.88 -1.34 -11.63
N LEU A 110 41.28 -0.20 -11.98
CA LEU A 110 42.01 0.99 -12.46
C LEU A 110 43.07 1.46 -11.44
N LYS A 111 42.71 1.52 -10.15
CA LYS A 111 43.66 1.86 -9.07
C LYS A 111 44.83 0.86 -9.00
N ARG A 112 44.56 -0.44 -9.14
CA ARG A 112 45.61 -1.49 -9.16
C ARG A 112 46.51 -1.34 -10.39
N CYS A 113 45.95 -1.08 -11.57
CA CYS A 113 46.71 -0.90 -12.81
C CYS A 113 47.59 0.35 -12.78
N HIS A 114 47.10 1.48 -12.25
CA HIS A 114 47.93 2.66 -12.02
C HIS A 114 49.08 2.39 -11.06
N LYS A 115 48.82 1.73 -9.91
CA LYS A 115 49.88 1.38 -8.97
C LYS A 115 50.98 0.49 -9.58
N LYS A 116 50.63 -0.43 -10.48
CA LYS A 116 51.59 -1.28 -11.20
C LYS A 116 52.40 -0.55 -12.28
N ARG A 117 51.93 0.59 -12.78
CA ARG A 117 52.63 1.38 -13.83
C ARG A 117 53.55 2.45 -13.25
N SER A 118 53.40 2.79 -11.97
CA SER A 118 54.15 3.85 -11.29
C SER A 118 55.27 3.36 -10.37
N GLY A 119 55.50 2.04 -10.29
CA GLY A 119 56.60 1.42 -9.55
C GLY A 119 57.29 0.39 -10.42
#